data_AF-A0A814UA76-F1
#
_entry.id   AF-A0A814UA76-F1
#
_cell.length_a   1.000
_cell.length_b   1.000
_cell.length_c   1.000
_cell.angle_alpha   90.00
_cell.angle_beta   90.00
_cell.angle_gamma   90.00
#
_symmetry.space_group_name_H-M   'P 1'
#
loop_
_entity.id
_entity.type
_entity.pdbx_description
1 polymer ?
#
loop_
_entity_poly.entity_id
_entity_poly.type
_entity_poly.pdbx_seq_one_letter_code
_entity_poly.pdbx_strand_id
1 'polypeptide(L)'
;MTEGQISKEEISTSDDESRKESPDAMISGENLNEENLNEEEDLDFYDFLEVVSDKIDNIKNQIEKRREQPRQRLLRTIAELEEQKRILKSQLQHRIHIWSENFKQPNFIRTRDKISFSIGVANACFSPLVAGRWPHILPLVYTFQALFLITLRFFIYKRKSWHYFVYDLCYFVNLLTILYLWIFPSSTILFTVCYTLSHGPLSFAIVLWRNSLVFHSLDKVTSLFIHMYPPLTLFTLRWLLPVELQRENYPAITKIGPSLHTASAVFYTVVFYLIWQLLYYAFIVYGRREKVARGLRATSYTWLLADKDGFVARLIEKFGFGSPDDGINLYKVVFYFFLQFGYMLISILPVCFWYYRNMYINGIFLCSIFAVSVYNGASFYIDVFSRRYLKSLELLHDCDENEVNDGATRHSITCCPLRKASQTSANCSVNADASSDKKSS
;
A
#
# COMPACT_ATOMS: atom_id res chain seq x y z
N MET A 1 -3.17 -69.20 30.30
CA MET A 1 -1.77 -69.03 30.71
C MET A 1 -1.65 -67.61 31.22
N THR A 2 -2.04 -67.41 32.48
CA THR A 2 -1.15 -67.34 33.68
C THR A 2 -0.40 -66.00 33.67
N GLU A 3 -0.90 -65.00 34.42
CA GLU A 3 -0.50 -64.67 35.82
C GLU A 3 0.84 -63.91 35.86
N GLY A 4 1.08 -62.83 36.62
CA GLY A 4 0.32 -62.13 37.68
C GLY A 4 0.58 -60.61 37.63
N GLN A 5 -0.25 -59.74 38.23
CA GLN A 5 -0.52 -59.56 39.67
C GLN A 5 0.77 -59.08 40.38
N ILE A 6 0.88 -57.85 40.92
CA ILE A 6 0.31 -57.32 42.19
C ILE A 6 0.78 -55.83 42.26
N SER A 7 -0.10 -54.80 42.33
CA SER A 7 -0.75 -54.19 43.52
C SER A 7 0.26 -53.44 44.42
N LYS A 8 0.10 -52.21 44.94
CA LYS A 8 -0.99 -51.44 45.62
C LYS A 8 -0.33 -50.08 46.01
N GLU A 9 -0.93 -48.95 46.40
CA GLU A 9 -2.16 -48.57 47.12
C GLU A 9 -2.27 -47.02 46.94
N GLU A 10 -3.44 -46.43 46.58
CA GLU A 10 -4.44 -45.77 47.47
C GLU A 10 -3.97 -44.41 48.05
N ILE A 11 -4.72 -43.30 48.19
CA ILE A 11 -6.16 -42.93 48.26
C ILE A 11 -6.17 -41.37 48.13
N SER A 12 -6.98 -40.76 47.25
CA SER A 12 -8.27 -40.07 47.49
C SER A 12 -8.23 -38.74 48.29
N THR A 13 -8.80 -37.68 47.68
CA THR A 13 -9.71 -36.60 48.19
C THR A 13 -9.71 -35.48 47.12
N SER A 14 -10.73 -35.37 46.26
CA SER A 14 -12.01 -34.62 46.41
C SER A 14 -11.85 -33.09 46.52
N ASP A 15 -12.40 -32.41 45.51
CA ASP A 15 -13.15 -31.14 45.50
C ASP A 15 -12.51 -29.88 46.14
N ASP A 16 -12.39 -28.78 45.39
CA ASP A 16 -13.42 -27.71 45.41
C ASP A 16 -13.04 -26.52 44.50
N GLU A 17 -14.06 -25.74 44.16
CA GLU A 17 -14.10 -24.58 43.29
C GLU A 17 -13.21 -23.38 43.73
N SER A 18 -13.01 -22.52 42.73
CA SER A 18 -13.09 -21.04 42.83
C SER A 18 -11.79 -20.22 42.80
N ARG A 19 -11.76 -19.34 41.79
CA ARG A 19 -11.58 -17.88 41.91
C ARG A 19 -10.15 -17.31 42.10
N LYS A 20 -9.80 -16.47 41.11
CA LYS A 20 -8.95 -15.25 41.16
C LYS A 20 -7.51 -15.41 41.70
N GLU A 21 -6.52 -15.02 40.91
CA GLU A 21 -5.79 -13.75 41.11
C GLU A 21 -4.63 -13.62 40.09
N SER A 22 -4.52 -12.42 39.53
CA SER A 22 -3.28 -11.89 38.95
C SER A 22 -2.13 -11.99 39.95
N PRO A 23 -0.89 -12.02 39.46
CA PRO A 23 0.08 -11.11 40.03
C PRO A 23 0.64 -10.17 38.97
N ASP A 24 0.37 -8.88 39.17
CA ASP A 24 1.21 -7.80 38.68
C ASP A 24 2.67 -8.03 39.11
N ALA A 25 3.59 -7.83 38.17
CA ALA A 25 4.96 -7.43 38.47
C ALA A 25 5.41 -6.41 37.42
N MET A 26 5.26 -5.13 37.81
CA MET A 26 6.01 -3.97 37.32
C MET A 26 7.52 -4.28 37.27
N ILE A 27 8.31 -3.68 36.37
CA ILE A 27 9.07 -2.40 36.56
C ILE A 27 9.78 -2.17 35.20
N SER A 28 9.38 -1.20 34.38
CA SER A 28 9.88 0.19 34.27
C SER A 28 11.27 0.37 33.65
N GLY A 29 11.34 1.26 32.63
CA GLY A 29 12.55 1.81 32.02
C GLY A 29 12.55 1.57 30.51
N GLU A 30 12.49 2.54 29.61
CA GLU A 30 12.71 3.98 29.70
C GLU A 30 11.86 4.71 28.64
N ASN A 31 11.44 5.93 28.99
CA ASN A 31 10.87 6.91 28.07
C ASN A 31 11.84 7.15 26.91
N LEU A 32 11.48 6.74 25.70
CA LEU A 32 12.13 7.22 24.48
C LEU A 32 11.20 8.24 23.80
N ASN A 33 11.40 9.49 24.21
CA ASN A 33 11.18 10.76 23.52
C ASN A 33 10.30 10.72 22.26
N GLU A 34 9.08 11.24 22.41
CA GLU A 34 8.21 11.71 21.31
C GLU A 34 8.75 12.95 20.56
N GLU A 35 10.00 13.38 20.81
CA GLU A 35 10.59 14.56 20.16
C GLU A 35 11.22 14.30 18.77
N ASN A 36 11.36 13.05 18.32
CA ASN A 36 12.06 12.75 17.06
C ASN A 36 11.17 12.59 15.81
N LEU A 37 9.86 12.84 15.90
CA LEU A 37 8.95 12.70 14.74
C LEU A 37 8.89 13.93 13.82
N ASN A 38 9.55 15.04 14.18
CA ASN A 38 9.56 16.28 13.40
C ASN A 38 10.85 16.51 12.59
N GLU A 39 11.95 15.77 12.83
CA GLU A 39 13.20 15.98 12.09
C GLU A 39 13.20 15.35 10.68
N GLU A 40 12.39 14.30 10.44
CA GLU A 40 12.44 13.55 9.18
C GLU A 40 11.58 14.12 8.03
N GLU A 41 10.54 14.91 8.34
CA GLU A 41 9.78 15.67 7.32
C GLU A 41 10.62 16.80 6.72
N ASP A 42 11.59 17.30 7.47
CA ASP A 42 12.48 18.39 7.09
C ASP A 42 13.60 17.90 6.13
N LEU A 43 14.09 16.66 6.29
CA LEU A 43 15.22 16.09 5.53
C LEU A 43 14.97 15.95 4.01
N ASP A 44 13.76 15.59 3.58
CA ASP A 44 13.42 15.45 2.14
C ASP A 44 13.29 16.82 1.43
N PHE A 45 13.02 17.90 2.18
CA PHE A 45 13.01 19.27 1.68
C PHE A 45 14.43 19.87 1.64
N TYR A 46 15.28 19.51 2.60
CA TYR A 46 16.70 19.87 2.58
C TYR A 46 17.41 19.28 1.35
N ASP A 47 17.16 18.02 0.95
CA ASP A 47 17.73 17.43 -0.28
C ASP A 47 17.34 18.22 -1.56
N PHE A 48 16.09 18.68 -1.67
CA PHE A 48 15.65 19.51 -2.82
C PHE A 48 16.24 20.92 -2.75
N LEU A 49 16.28 21.51 -1.56
CA LEU A 49 16.95 22.79 -1.33
C LEU A 49 18.46 22.72 -1.53
N GLU A 50 19.09 21.57 -1.29
CA GLU A 50 20.52 21.32 -1.48
C GLU A 50 20.83 21.19 -2.98
N VAL A 51 20.01 20.48 -3.76
CA VAL A 51 20.14 20.46 -5.24
C VAL A 51 19.93 21.86 -5.86
N VAL A 52 19.01 22.65 -5.30
CA VAL A 52 18.81 24.05 -5.71
C VAL A 52 19.97 24.93 -5.22
N SER A 53 20.50 24.69 -4.02
CA SER A 53 21.65 25.40 -3.47
C SER A 53 22.91 25.11 -4.28
N ASP A 54 23.16 23.85 -4.64
CA ASP A 54 24.27 23.41 -5.49
C ASP A 54 24.21 24.03 -6.88
N LYS A 55 23.01 24.14 -7.48
CA LYS A 55 22.85 24.87 -8.75
C LYS A 55 23.17 26.35 -8.60
N ILE A 56 22.79 26.96 -7.48
CA ILE A 56 23.10 28.37 -7.17
C ILE A 56 24.59 28.55 -6.88
N ASP A 57 25.23 27.61 -6.19
CA ASP A 57 26.67 27.62 -5.91
C ASP A 57 27.49 27.38 -7.17
N ASN A 58 26.98 26.59 -8.11
CA ASN A 58 27.57 26.45 -9.44
C ASN A 58 27.47 27.74 -10.27
N ILE A 59 26.35 28.47 -10.15
CA ILE A 59 26.19 29.82 -10.72
C ILE A 59 27.12 30.82 -10.03
N LYS A 60 27.26 30.74 -8.71
CA LYS A 60 28.17 31.57 -7.88
C LYS A 60 29.62 31.35 -8.31
N ASN A 61 30.04 30.10 -8.52
CA ASN A 61 31.36 29.73 -9.03
C ASN A 61 31.59 30.20 -10.48
N GLN A 62 30.57 30.22 -11.33
CA GLN A 62 30.67 30.79 -12.69
C GLN A 62 30.81 32.31 -12.68
N ILE A 63 30.18 33.00 -11.73
CA ILE A 63 30.32 34.45 -11.51
C ILE A 63 31.69 34.76 -10.89
N GLU A 64 32.19 33.92 -9.98
CA GLU A 64 33.48 34.09 -9.32
C GLU A 64 34.67 33.91 -10.28
N LYS A 65 34.50 33.09 -11.33
CA LYS A 65 35.46 32.95 -12.45
C LYS A 65 35.55 34.16 -13.39
N ARG A 66 34.61 35.11 -13.31
CA ARG A 66 34.66 36.37 -14.09
C ARG A 66 34.90 37.54 -13.14
N ARG A 67 36.17 37.81 -12.77
CA ARG A 67 36.46 38.93 -11.86
C ARG A 67 37.59 39.83 -12.35
N GLU A 68 37.18 40.94 -12.95
CA GLU A 68 37.77 42.25 -12.74
C GLU A 68 36.65 43.26 -12.41
N GLN A 69 36.04 43.12 -11.23
CA GLN A 69 35.14 44.13 -10.64
C GLN A 69 35.26 44.13 -9.11
N PRO A 70 35.06 45.29 -8.44
CA PRO A 70 35.47 45.52 -7.06
C PRO A 70 34.76 44.58 -6.07
N ARG A 71 35.57 43.80 -5.34
CA ARG A 71 35.20 42.73 -4.39
C ARG A 71 34.05 43.10 -3.44
N GLN A 72 33.95 44.37 -3.04
CA GLN A 72 32.93 44.88 -2.12
C GLN A 72 31.51 44.88 -2.71
N ARG A 73 31.35 45.09 -4.02
CA ARG A 73 30.01 45.08 -4.65
C ARG A 73 29.45 43.66 -4.72
N LEU A 74 30.30 42.67 -5.07
CA LEU A 74 29.88 41.28 -5.13
C LEU A 74 29.48 40.72 -3.76
N LEU A 75 30.21 41.07 -2.70
CA LEU A 75 29.87 40.62 -1.34
C LEU A 75 28.50 41.18 -0.89
N ARG A 76 28.17 42.41 -1.27
CA ARG A 76 26.84 42.99 -1.02
C ARG A 76 25.74 42.25 -1.78
N THR A 77 25.95 41.97 -3.08
CA THR A 77 24.99 41.21 -3.88
C THR A 77 24.77 39.79 -3.34
N ILE A 78 25.83 39.12 -2.86
CA ILE A 78 25.70 37.79 -2.24
C ILE A 78 24.86 37.87 -0.94
N ALA A 79 25.14 38.86 -0.08
CA ALA A 79 24.36 39.06 1.15
C ALA A 79 22.89 39.40 0.87
N GLU A 80 22.62 40.23 -0.14
CA GLU A 80 21.26 40.54 -0.59
C GLU A 80 20.52 39.31 -1.12
N LEU A 81 21.20 38.45 -1.88
CA LEU A 81 20.62 37.20 -2.39
C LEU A 81 20.34 36.19 -1.27
N GLU A 82 21.22 36.10 -0.27
CA GLU A 82 21.01 35.23 0.90
C GLU A 82 19.82 35.69 1.75
N GLU A 83 19.64 37.01 1.89
CA GLU A 83 18.49 37.57 2.60
C GLU A 83 17.19 37.37 1.82
N GLN A 84 17.19 37.59 0.51
CA GLN A 84 16.04 37.29 -0.35
C GLN A 84 15.67 35.79 -0.30
N LYS A 85 16.66 34.90 -0.24
CA LYS A 85 16.45 33.46 -0.06
C LYS A 85 15.77 33.16 1.27
N ARG A 86 16.19 33.80 2.37
CA ARG A 86 15.56 33.61 3.69
C ARG A 86 14.12 34.10 3.73
N ILE A 87 13.86 35.29 3.19
CA ILE A 87 12.52 35.87 3.14
C ILE A 87 11.59 35.00 2.27
N LEU A 88 12.06 34.55 1.11
CA LEU A 88 11.28 33.68 0.24
C LEU A 88 11.01 32.32 0.91
N LYS A 89 12.01 31.74 1.60
CA LYS A 89 11.86 30.49 2.34
C LYS A 89 10.81 30.63 3.45
N SER A 90 10.86 31.71 4.25
CA SER A 90 9.90 31.92 5.34
C SER A 90 8.49 32.18 4.85
N GLN A 91 8.33 32.96 3.77
CA GLN A 91 7.01 33.17 3.12
C GLN A 91 6.43 31.88 2.57
N LEU A 92 7.26 31.01 1.97
CA LEU A 92 6.82 29.73 1.45
C LEU A 92 6.44 28.77 2.59
N GLN A 93 7.24 28.69 3.66
CA GLN A 93 6.94 27.90 4.85
C GLN A 93 5.61 28.31 5.49
N HIS A 94 5.38 29.62 5.63
CA HIS A 94 4.12 30.13 6.17
C HIS A 94 2.92 29.77 5.29
N ARG A 95 3.04 29.88 3.97
CA ARG A 95 1.97 29.49 3.02
C ARG A 95 1.70 27.98 3.07
N ILE A 96 2.74 27.16 3.17
CA ILE A 96 2.62 25.70 3.30
C ILE A 96 1.94 25.34 4.62
N HIS A 97 2.30 26.01 5.72
CA HIS A 97 1.66 25.79 7.03
C HIS A 97 0.18 26.14 7.00
N ILE A 98 -0.20 27.30 6.47
CA ILE A 98 -1.61 27.70 6.29
C ILE A 98 -2.34 26.68 5.41
N TRP A 99 -1.73 26.24 4.31
CA TRP A 99 -2.31 25.19 3.46
C TRP A 99 -2.48 23.89 4.23
N SER A 100 -1.47 23.42 4.96
CA SER A 100 -1.54 22.19 5.75
C SER A 100 -2.69 22.22 6.76
N GLU A 101 -2.85 23.33 7.49
CA GLU A 101 -3.95 23.52 8.44
C GLU A 101 -5.31 23.59 7.73
N ASN A 102 -5.39 24.21 6.55
CA ASN A 102 -6.62 24.22 5.75
C ASN A 102 -6.98 22.83 5.20
N PHE A 103 -6.00 21.98 4.88
CA PHE A 103 -6.24 20.61 4.43
C PHE A 103 -6.72 19.68 5.55
N LYS A 104 -6.44 20.03 6.82
CA LYS A 104 -6.97 19.37 8.01
C LYS A 104 -8.40 19.81 8.37
N GLN A 105 -8.94 20.83 7.69
CA GLN A 105 -10.31 21.27 7.95
C GLN A 105 -11.31 20.14 7.65
N PRO A 106 -12.21 19.80 8.59
CA PRO A 106 -13.11 18.67 8.45
C PRO A 106 -14.05 18.77 7.24
N ASN A 107 -14.44 19.99 6.88
CA ASN A 107 -15.30 20.23 5.71
C ASN A 107 -14.58 19.90 4.39
N PHE A 108 -13.29 20.19 4.30
CA PHE A 108 -12.48 19.89 3.12
C PHE A 108 -12.29 18.38 2.96
N ILE A 109 -11.95 17.69 4.07
CA ILE A 109 -11.82 16.22 4.11
C ILE A 109 -13.14 15.56 3.68
N ARG A 110 -14.27 15.95 4.26
CA ARG A 110 -15.59 15.41 3.90
C ARG A 110 -15.95 15.65 2.43
N THR A 111 -15.60 16.80 1.87
CA THR A 111 -15.87 17.11 0.46
C THR A 111 -14.98 16.27 -0.46
N ARG A 112 -13.68 16.15 -0.15
CA ARG A 112 -12.75 15.27 -0.86
C ARG A 112 -13.21 13.82 -0.84
N ASP A 113 -13.66 13.33 0.30
CA ASP A 113 -14.10 11.95 0.47
C ASP A 113 -15.38 11.69 -0.32
N LYS A 114 -16.33 12.64 -0.35
CA LYS A 114 -17.53 12.57 -1.22
C LYS A 114 -17.17 12.56 -2.71
N ILE A 115 -16.26 13.44 -3.14
CA ILE A 115 -15.81 13.50 -4.54
C ILE A 115 -15.11 12.20 -4.93
N SER A 116 -14.17 11.74 -4.11
CA SER A 116 -13.41 10.50 -4.33
C SER A 116 -14.36 9.29 -4.39
N PHE A 117 -15.35 9.25 -3.49
CA PHE A 117 -16.38 8.24 -3.49
C PHE A 117 -17.18 8.23 -4.80
N SER A 118 -17.72 9.38 -5.20
CA SER A 118 -18.52 9.51 -6.43
C SER A 118 -17.72 9.15 -7.68
N ILE A 119 -16.48 9.62 -7.78
CA ILE A 119 -15.58 9.27 -8.90
C ILE A 119 -15.26 7.78 -8.89
N GLY A 120 -14.99 7.20 -7.72
CA GLY A 120 -14.71 5.78 -7.57
C GLY A 120 -15.87 4.90 -8.03
N VAL A 121 -17.10 5.23 -7.60
CA VAL A 121 -18.33 4.52 -8.02
C VAL A 121 -18.56 4.70 -9.52
N ALA A 122 -18.47 5.94 -10.03
CA ALA A 122 -18.61 6.21 -11.45
C ALA A 122 -17.59 5.40 -12.28
N ASN A 123 -16.34 5.32 -11.83
CA ASN A 123 -15.29 4.55 -12.49
C ASN A 123 -15.56 3.04 -12.49
N ALA A 124 -16.06 2.50 -11.37
CA ALA A 124 -16.43 1.09 -11.24
C ALA A 124 -17.59 0.71 -12.18
N CYS A 125 -18.54 1.62 -12.42
CA CYS A 125 -19.63 1.42 -13.40
C CYS A 125 -19.17 1.67 -14.85
N PHE A 126 -18.33 2.68 -15.06
CA PHE A 126 -17.87 3.10 -16.38
C PHE A 126 -16.94 2.07 -17.02
N SER A 127 -16.07 1.45 -16.24
CA SER A 127 -15.06 0.50 -16.75
C SER A 127 -15.64 -0.73 -17.45
N PRO A 128 -16.59 -1.48 -16.87
CA PRO A 128 -17.24 -2.59 -17.56
C PRO A 128 -18.07 -2.13 -18.77
N LEU A 129 -18.69 -0.95 -18.71
CA LEU A 129 -19.42 -0.37 -19.85
C LEU A 129 -18.48 -0.12 -21.04
N VAL A 130 -17.32 0.51 -20.80
CA VAL A 130 -16.30 0.72 -21.83
C VAL A 130 -15.76 -0.61 -22.36
N ALA A 131 -15.43 -1.55 -21.47
CA ALA A 131 -14.93 -2.87 -21.86
C ALA A 131 -15.90 -3.61 -22.78
N GLY A 132 -17.20 -3.57 -22.49
CA GLY A 132 -18.24 -4.24 -23.28
C GLY A 132 -18.64 -3.50 -24.56
N ARG A 133 -18.78 -2.17 -24.52
CA ARG A 133 -19.31 -1.38 -25.64
C ARG A 133 -18.24 -0.80 -26.57
N TRP A 134 -17.09 -0.42 -26.02
CA TRP A 134 -15.99 0.23 -26.73
C TRP A 134 -14.62 -0.35 -26.29
N PRO A 135 -14.36 -1.63 -26.57
CA PRO A 135 -13.16 -2.32 -26.11
C PRO A 135 -11.85 -1.67 -26.58
N HIS A 136 -11.86 -0.96 -27.71
CA HIS A 136 -10.71 -0.23 -28.25
C HIS A 136 -10.32 1.01 -27.43
N ILE A 137 -11.23 1.57 -26.64
CA ILE A 137 -10.99 2.77 -25.81
C ILE A 137 -10.39 2.39 -24.45
N LEU A 138 -10.61 1.16 -23.98
CA LEU A 138 -10.17 0.72 -22.65
C LEU A 138 -8.65 0.88 -22.41
N PRO A 139 -7.74 0.57 -23.36
CA PRO A 139 -6.31 0.81 -23.20
C PRO A 139 -5.95 2.28 -22.93
N LEU A 140 -6.66 3.22 -23.56
CA LEU A 140 -6.49 4.66 -23.33
C LEU A 140 -6.93 5.04 -21.91
N VAL A 141 -8.11 4.58 -21.49
CA VAL A 141 -8.64 4.82 -20.14
C VAL A 141 -7.70 4.25 -19.08
N TYR A 142 -7.24 3.02 -19.27
CA TYR A 142 -6.27 2.37 -18.39
C TYR A 142 -4.98 3.18 -18.30
N THR A 143 -4.40 3.57 -19.44
CA THR A 143 -3.12 4.29 -19.46
C THR A 143 -3.24 5.65 -18.79
N PHE A 144 -4.30 6.41 -19.07
CA PHE A 144 -4.56 7.69 -18.43
C PHE A 144 -4.70 7.55 -16.91
N GLN A 145 -5.50 6.58 -16.46
CA GLN A 145 -5.67 6.32 -15.02
C GLN A 145 -4.38 5.83 -14.37
N ALA A 146 -3.59 4.98 -15.05
CA ALA A 146 -2.31 4.51 -14.53
C ALA A 146 -1.32 5.65 -14.36
N LEU A 147 -1.17 6.50 -15.37
CA LEU A 147 -0.29 7.67 -15.29
C LEU A 147 -0.74 8.63 -14.18
N PHE A 148 -2.03 8.89 -14.04
CA PHE A 148 -2.55 9.76 -12.99
C PHE A 148 -2.37 9.16 -11.58
N LEU A 149 -2.91 7.96 -11.35
CA LEU A 149 -2.98 7.33 -10.02
C LEU A 149 -1.61 6.89 -9.51
N ILE A 150 -0.76 6.29 -10.35
CA ILE A 150 0.58 5.84 -9.94
C ILE A 150 1.47 7.05 -9.64
N THR A 151 1.40 8.10 -10.46
CA THR A 151 2.18 9.33 -10.22
C THR A 151 1.74 10.01 -8.92
N LEU A 152 0.42 10.17 -8.73
CA LEU A 152 -0.13 10.74 -7.49
C LEU A 152 0.29 9.91 -6.28
N ARG A 153 0.20 8.58 -6.37
CA ARG A 153 0.65 7.68 -5.31
C ARG A 153 2.14 7.83 -5.02
N PHE A 154 3.00 7.92 -6.03
CA PHE A 154 4.44 8.12 -5.81
C PHE A 154 4.71 9.37 -4.96
N PHE A 155 4.05 10.49 -5.27
CA PHE A 155 4.20 11.72 -4.47
C PHE A 155 3.60 11.62 -3.07
N ILE A 156 2.50 10.89 -2.88
CA ILE A 156 1.94 10.63 -1.54
C ILE A 156 2.87 9.74 -0.73
N TYR A 157 3.36 8.65 -1.33
CA TYR A 157 4.23 7.68 -0.66
C TYR A 157 5.60 8.26 -0.37
N LYS A 158 6.12 9.16 -1.21
CA LYS A 158 7.36 9.87 -0.92
C LYS A 158 7.22 10.70 0.36
N ARG A 159 6.14 11.47 0.49
CA ARG A 159 5.82 12.25 1.69
C ARG A 159 5.64 11.40 2.95
N LYS A 160 5.19 10.15 2.81
CA LYS A 160 5.02 9.18 3.91
C LYS A 160 6.25 8.29 4.14
N SER A 161 7.34 8.50 3.43
CA SER A 161 8.51 7.61 3.42
C SER A 161 8.24 6.15 2.99
N TRP A 162 7.16 5.90 2.24
CA TRP A 162 6.73 4.60 1.72
C TRP A 162 7.00 4.40 0.23
N HIS A 163 7.79 5.27 -0.41
CA HIS A 163 7.98 5.23 -1.87
C HIS A 163 8.69 3.96 -2.38
N TYR A 164 9.29 3.15 -1.51
CA TYR A 164 9.88 1.87 -1.90
C TYR A 164 8.85 0.81 -2.31
N PHE A 165 7.60 0.93 -1.88
CA PHE A 165 6.50 0.08 -2.38
C PHE A 165 6.25 0.24 -3.88
N VAL A 166 6.63 1.38 -4.49
CA VAL A 166 6.43 1.61 -5.93
C VAL A 166 7.35 0.74 -6.79
N TYR A 167 8.35 0.07 -6.20
CA TYR A 167 9.23 -0.88 -6.91
C TYR A 167 8.72 -2.32 -6.90
N ASP A 168 7.57 -2.59 -6.28
CA ASP A 168 6.99 -3.93 -6.22
C ASP A 168 6.52 -4.43 -7.59
N LEU A 169 6.34 -5.75 -7.70
CA LEU A 169 6.02 -6.45 -8.95
C LEU A 169 4.78 -5.85 -9.65
N CYS A 170 3.80 -5.37 -8.89
CA CYS A 170 2.59 -4.79 -9.46
C CYS A 170 2.86 -3.55 -10.32
N TYR A 171 3.73 -2.65 -9.88
CA TYR A 171 4.12 -1.47 -10.66
C TYR A 171 4.94 -1.87 -11.89
N PHE A 172 5.81 -2.86 -11.75
CA PHE A 172 6.57 -3.41 -12.87
C PHE A 172 5.65 -4.00 -13.94
N VAL A 173 4.65 -4.80 -13.56
CA VAL A 173 3.68 -5.38 -14.52
C VAL A 173 2.82 -4.30 -15.17
N ASN A 174 2.43 -3.25 -14.44
CA ASN A 174 1.73 -2.10 -15.03
C ASN A 174 2.60 -1.39 -16.07
N LEU A 175 3.88 -1.17 -15.77
CA LEU A 175 4.84 -0.59 -16.72
C LEU A 175 4.98 -1.48 -17.97
N LEU A 176 5.18 -2.80 -17.80
CA LEU A 176 5.25 -3.73 -18.94
C LEU A 176 3.97 -3.72 -19.77
N THR A 177 2.80 -3.61 -19.12
CA THR A 177 1.51 -3.54 -19.81
C THR A 177 1.42 -2.26 -20.63
N ILE A 178 1.79 -1.10 -20.09
CA ILE A 178 1.83 0.17 -20.85
C ILE A 178 2.84 0.09 -22.02
N LEU A 179 4.02 -0.50 -21.80
CA LEU A 179 5.01 -0.70 -22.86
C LEU A 179 4.49 -1.60 -23.98
N TYR A 180 3.75 -2.66 -23.62
CA TYR A 180 3.08 -3.51 -24.60
C TYR A 180 2.04 -2.75 -25.41
N LEU A 181 1.18 -1.98 -24.73
CA LEU A 181 0.07 -1.27 -25.38
C LEU A 181 0.56 -0.25 -26.42
N TRP A 182 1.65 0.46 -26.13
CA TRP A 182 2.05 1.63 -26.92
C TRP A 182 3.36 1.49 -27.69
N ILE A 183 4.30 0.66 -27.22
CA ILE A 183 5.64 0.59 -27.80
C ILE A 183 5.86 -0.73 -28.54
N PHE A 184 5.41 -1.86 -27.96
CA PHE A 184 5.68 -3.20 -28.50
C PHE A 184 4.42 -4.06 -28.68
N PRO A 185 3.36 -3.59 -29.36
CA PRO A 185 2.12 -4.36 -29.53
C PRO A 185 2.27 -5.60 -30.43
N SER A 186 3.38 -5.68 -31.17
CA SER A 186 3.74 -6.83 -32.01
C SER A 186 4.49 -7.94 -31.28
N SER A 187 4.97 -7.69 -30.06
CA SER A 187 5.78 -8.64 -29.30
C SER A 187 4.91 -9.71 -28.64
N THR A 188 4.97 -10.94 -29.16
CA THR A 188 4.28 -12.10 -28.59
C THR A 188 4.83 -12.46 -27.21
N ILE A 189 6.14 -12.26 -27.00
CA ILE A 189 6.82 -12.49 -25.72
C ILE A 189 6.26 -11.52 -24.66
N LEU A 190 6.28 -10.21 -24.95
CA LEU A 190 5.85 -9.21 -23.98
C LEU A 190 4.36 -9.36 -23.63
N PHE A 191 3.50 -9.60 -24.63
CA PHE A 191 2.09 -9.88 -24.36
C PHE A 191 1.91 -11.10 -23.46
N THR A 192 2.63 -12.20 -23.74
CA THR A 192 2.55 -13.43 -22.94
C THR A 192 2.94 -13.17 -21.49
N VAL A 193 4.02 -12.43 -21.27
CA VAL A 193 4.48 -12.03 -19.92
C VAL A 193 3.45 -11.15 -19.23
N CYS A 194 2.95 -10.11 -19.89
CA CYS A 194 1.93 -9.22 -19.32
C CYS A 194 0.67 -10.00 -18.94
N TYR A 195 0.17 -10.86 -19.84
CA TYR A 195 -1.05 -11.64 -19.62
C TYR A 195 -0.91 -12.62 -18.47
N THR A 196 0.19 -13.36 -18.41
CA THR A 196 0.44 -14.35 -17.35
C THR A 196 0.69 -13.70 -15.99
N LEU A 197 1.51 -12.64 -15.91
CA LEU A 197 1.76 -11.94 -14.66
C LEU A 197 0.50 -11.20 -14.16
N SER A 198 -0.29 -10.60 -15.05
CA SER A 198 -1.50 -9.87 -14.68
C SER A 198 -2.61 -10.81 -14.17
N HIS A 199 -2.87 -11.92 -14.86
CA HIS A 199 -3.94 -12.86 -14.49
C HIS A 199 -3.50 -13.85 -13.41
N GLY A 200 -2.20 -14.06 -13.23
CA GLY A 200 -1.64 -14.88 -12.16
C GLY A 200 -1.34 -14.05 -10.91
N PRO A 201 -0.06 -13.81 -10.59
CA PRO A 201 0.36 -13.26 -9.30
C PRO A 201 -0.27 -11.91 -8.97
N LEU A 202 -0.57 -11.08 -9.98
CA LEU A 202 -1.12 -9.75 -9.77
C LEU A 202 -2.61 -9.78 -9.37
N SER A 203 -3.41 -10.65 -9.98
CA SER A 203 -4.84 -10.82 -9.65
C SER A 203 -4.99 -11.51 -8.29
N PHE A 204 -4.22 -12.57 -8.03
CA PHE A 204 -4.24 -13.25 -6.73
C PHE A 204 -3.74 -12.37 -5.57
N ALA A 205 -2.95 -11.33 -5.85
CA ALA A 205 -2.55 -10.36 -4.83
C ALA A 205 -3.75 -9.61 -4.25
N ILE A 206 -4.89 -9.52 -4.96
CA ILE A 206 -6.12 -8.95 -4.39
C ILE A 206 -6.61 -9.76 -3.19
N VAL A 207 -6.52 -11.08 -3.29
CA VAL A 207 -6.90 -12.00 -2.20
C VAL A 207 -5.84 -11.97 -1.10
N LEU A 208 -4.57 -12.16 -1.48
CA LEU A 208 -3.46 -12.30 -0.52
C LEU A 208 -3.27 -11.05 0.35
N TRP A 209 -3.34 -9.86 -0.26
CA TRP A 209 -3.17 -8.58 0.43
C TRP A 209 -4.50 -7.98 0.89
N ARG A 210 -5.60 -8.74 0.78
CA ARG A 210 -6.97 -8.30 1.11
C ARG A 210 -7.29 -6.93 0.54
N ASN A 211 -6.89 -6.68 -0.71
CA ASN A 211 -7.16 -5.41 -1.37
C ASN A 211 -8.68 -5.18 -1.39
N SER A 212 -9.07 -3.98 -0.98
CA SER A 212 -10.45 -3.65 -0.64
C SER A 212 -10.96 -2.52 -1.52
N LEU A 213 -12.15 -2.68 -2.08
CA LEU A 213 -12.82 -1.63 -2.84
C LEU A 213 -13.44 -0.60 -1.88
N VAL A 214 -12.67 0.44 -1.56
CA VAL A 214 -13.08 1.50 -0.63
C VAL A 214 -13.03 2.85 -1.34
N PHE A 215 -14.17 3.31 -1.86
CA PHE A 215 -14.22 4.43 -2.81
C PHE A 215 -13.76 5.78 -2.25
N HIS A 216 -13.84 5.99 -0.93
CA HIS A 216 -13.38 7.25 -0.31
C HIS A 216 -11.86 7.27 -0.08
N SER A 217 -11.17 6.12 -0.16
CA SER A 217 -9.73 6.01 0.04
C SER A 217 -9.01 5.90 -1.30
N LEU A 218 -8.37 6.99 -1.72
CA LEU A 218 -7.57 7.02 -2.95
C LEU A 218 -6.47 5.97 -2.95
N ASP A 219 -5.89 5.67 -1.77
CA ASP A 219 -4.90 4.63 -1.63
C ASP A 219 -5.49 3.24 -1.91
N LYS A 220 -6.59 2.86 -1.24
CA LYS A 220 -7.22 1.54 -1.49
C LYS A 220 -7.71 1.40 -2.94
N VAL A 221 -8.25 2.47 -3.53
CA VAL A 221 -8.63 2.51 -4.95
C VAL A 221 -7.42 2.32 -5.87
N THR A 222 -6.30 3.01 -5.61
CA THR A 222 -5.10 2.88 -6.44
C THR A 222 -4.48 1.49 -6.31
N SER A 223 -4.50 0.88 -5.12
CA SER A 223 -4.06 -0.52 -4.93
C SER A 223 -4.92 -1.47 -5.75
N LEU A 224 -6.25 -1.37 -5.67
CA LEU A 224 -7.10 -2.23 -6.47
C LEU A 224 -6.93 -1.98 -7.97
N PHE A 225 -6.75 -0.73 -8.39
CA PHE A 225 -6.50 -0.36 -9.79
C PHE A 225 -5.27 -1.09 -10.36
N ILE A 226 -4.11 -0.99 -9.70
CA ILE A 226 -2.87 -1.60 -10.21
C ILE A 226 -2.94 -3.12 -10.26
N HIS A 227 -3.87 -3.75 -9.53
CA HIS A 227 -4.07 -5.19 -9.55
C HIS A 227 -5.17 -5.66 -10.52
N MET A 228 -6.23 -4.88 -10.69
CA MET A 228 -7.43 -5.28 -11.45
C MET A 228 -7.46 -4.77 -12.90
N TYR A 229 -6.91 -3.58 -13.17
CA TYR A 229 -6.99 -3.00 -14.51
C TYR A 229 -6.10 -3.64 -15.56
N PRO A 230 -4.84 -4.05 -15.26
CA PRO A 230 -4.03 -4.77 -16.24
C PRO A 230 -4.69 -6.04 -16.76
N PRO A 231 -5.18 -6.98 -15.91
CA PRO A 231 -5.86 -8.17 -16.42
C PRO A 231 -7.19 -7.84 -17.11
N LEU A 232 -7.97 -6.85 -16.61
CA LEU A 232 -9.18 -6.40 -17.29
C LEU A 232 -8.88 -5.90 -18.72
N THR A 233 -7.86 -5.06 -18.87
CA THR A 233 -7.45 -4.50 -20.17
C THR A 233 -7.02 -5.60 -21.13
N LEU A 234 -6.17 -6.52 -20.68
CA LEU A 234 -5.68 -7.63 -21.49
C LEU A 234 -6.78 -8.66 -21.81
N PHE A 235 -7.74 -8.86 -20.91
CA PHE A 235 -8.96 -9.65 -21.16
C PHE A 235 -9.77 -9.02 -22.29
N THR A 236 -10.06 -7.72 -22.21
CA THR A 236 -10.80 -6.99 -23.23
C THR A 236 -10.10 -7.04 -24.59
N LEU A 237 -8.79 -6.86 -24.64
CA LEU A 237 -8.02 -6.95 -25.89
C LEU A 237 -8.04 -8.36 -26.51
N ARG A 238 -7.95 -9.41 -25.70
CA ARG A 238 -7.93 -10.80 -26.18
C ARG A 238 -9.29 -11.31 -26.61
N TRP A 239 -10.36 -10.92 -25.90
CA TRP A 239 -11.67 -11.55 -26.00
C TRP A 239 -12.76 -10.66 -26.58
N LEU A 240 -12.70 -9.35 -26.36
CA LEU A 240 -13.78 -8.43 -26.73
C LEU A 240 -13.42 -7.52 -27.91
N LEU A 241 -12.14 -7.25 -28.15
CA LEU A 241 -11.71 -6.46 -29.29
C LEU A 241 -11.94 -7.25 -30.60
N PRO A 242 -12.55 -6.66 -31.64
CA PRO A 242 -12.70 -7.29 -32.95
C PRO A 242 -11.36 -7.75 -33.54
N VAL A 243 -11.36 -8.89 -34.25
CA VAL A 243 -10.14 -9.54 -34.76
C VAL A 243 -9.38 -8.66 -35.74
N GLU A 244 -10.10 -7.84 -36.51
CA GLU A 244 -9.56 -6.88 -37.46
C GLU A 244 -8.71 -5.83 -36.74
N LEU A 245 -9.26 -5.24 -35.67
CA LEU A 245 -8.57 -4.26 -34.83
C LEU A 245 -7.45 -4.91 -34.01
N GLN A 246 -7.59 -6.17 -33.60
CA GLN A 246 -6.49 -6.92 -32.99
C GLN A 246 -5.34 -7.09 -33.97
N ARG A 247 -5.61 -7.47 -35.24
CA ARG A 247 -4.55 -7.68 -36.24
C ARG A 247 -3.81 -6.38 -36.57
N GLU A 248 -4.55 -5.28 -36.65
CA GLU A 248 -3.99 -3.96 -36.95
C GLU A 248 -3.20 -3.38 -35.77
N ASN A 249 -3.81 -3.32 -34.58
CA ASN A 249 -3.26 -2.58 -33.44
C ASN A 249 -2.50 -3.45 -32.45
N TYR A 250 -2.83 -4.74 -32.33
CA TYR A 250 -2.26 -5.67 -31.34
C TYR A 250 -1.90 -7.04 -31.96
N PRO A 251 -1.06 -7.07 -33.02
CA PRO A 251 -0.83 -8.28 -33.81
C PRO A 251 -0.21 -9.42 -33.01
N ALA A 252 0.41 -9.17 -31.85
CA ALA A 252 0.87 -10.24 -30.96
C ALA A 252 -0.23 -11.24 -30.60
N ILE A 253 -1.44 -10.74 -30.33
CA ILE A 253 -2.59 -11.56 -29.89
C ILE A 253 -2.98 -12.56 -30.98
N THR A 254 -3.09 -12.08 -32.22
CA THR A 254 -3.46 -12.91 -33.38
C THR A 254 -2.35 -13.90 -33.75
N LYS A 255 -1.07 -13.51 -33.63
CA LYS A 255 0.09 -14.39 -33.86
C LYS A 255 0.16 -15.55 -32.86
N ILE A 256 -0.22 -15.33 -31.60
CA ILE A 256 -0.26 -16.39 -30.58
C ILE A 256 -1.42 -17.36 -30.85
N GLY A 257 -2.55 -16.84 -31.32
CA GLY A 257 -3.72 -17.64 -31.62
C GLY A 257 -4.46 -18.11 -30.36
N PRO A 258 -5.14 -19.28 -30.42
CA PRO A 258 -6.12 -19.69 -29.40
C PRO A 258 -5.50 -20.18 -28.10
N SER A 259 -4.23 -20.60 -28.09
CA SER A 259 -3.59 -21.21 -26.93
C SER A 259 -2.16 -20.71 -26.75
N LEU A 260 -1.79 -20.41 -25.51
CA LEU A 260 -0.39 -20.19 -25.14
C LEU A 260 0.37 -21.51 -25.15
N HIS A 261 1.57 -21.50 -25.72
CA HIS A 261 2.50 -22.61 -25.55
C HIS A 261 3.06 -22.59 -24.12
N THR A 262 2.57 -23.50 -23.27
CA THR A 262 2.80 -23.46 -21.82
C THR A 262 4.27 -23.36 -21.43
N ALA A 263 5.15 -24.18 -22.02
CA ALA A 263 6.57 -24.16 -21.68
C ALA A 263 7.22 -22.81 -22.00
N SER A 264 6.92 -22.22 -23.16
CA SER A 264 7.43 -20.90 -23.53
C SER A 264 6.83 -19.79 -22.67
N ALA A 265 5.53 -19.87 -22.38
CA ALA A 265 4.86 -18.89 -21.52
C ALA A 265 5.49 -18.87 -20.13
N VAL A 266 5.61 -20.04 -19.48
CA VAL A 266 6.26 -20.16 -18.17
C VAL A 266 7.71 -19.66 -18.24
N PHE A 267 8.48 -20.05 -19.25
CA PHE A 267 9.87 -19.62 -19.39
C PHE A 267 9.99 -18.09 -19.49
N TYR A 268 9.25 -17.44 -20.39
CA TYR A 268 9.31 -15.98 -20.53
C TYR A 268 8.86 -15.25 -19.27
N THR A 269 7.80 -15.75 -18.62
CA THR A 269 7.30 -15.18 -17.37
C THR A 269 8.31 -15.29 -16.23
N VAL A 270 8.97 -16.44 -16.09
CA VAL A 270 10.06 -16.64 -15.13
C VAL A 270 11.22 -15.68 -15.41
N VAL A 271 11.65 -15.55 -16.67
CA VAL A 271 12.75 -14.65 -17.04
C VAL A 271 12.43 -13.20 -16.64
N PHE A 272 11.25 -12.68 -17.01
CA PHE A 272 10.87 -11.31 -16.67
C PHE A 272 10.66 -11.10 -15.17
N TYR A 273 10.12 -12.10 -14.47
CA TYR A 273 10.03 -12.07 -13.01
C TYR A 273 11.42 -12.01 -12.37
N LEU A 274 12.38 -12.82 -12.83
CA LEU A 274 13.75 -12.82 -12.31
C LEU A 274 14.49 -11.51 -12.60
N ILE A 275 14.24 -10.88 -13.77
CA ILE A 275 14.75 -9.54 -14.06
C ILE A 275 14.24 -8.55 -13.01
N TRP A 276 12.93 -8.54 -12.75
CA TRP A 276 12.36 -7.67 -11.71
C TRP A 276 12.92 -8.00 -10.32
N GLN A 277 12.99 -9.27 -9.95
CA GLN A 277 13.49 -9.72 -8.65
C GLN A 277 14.94 -9.32 -8.43
N LEU A 278 15.78 -9.41 -9.46
CA LEU A 278 17.18 -8.99 -9.42
C LEU A 278 17.30 -7.46 -9.28
N LEU A 279 16.53 -6.70 -10.05
CA LEU A 279 16.48 -5.23 -9.94
C LEU A 279 16.02 -4.80 -8.54
N TYR A 280 14.99 -5.46 -8.01
CA TYR A 280 14.48 -5.21 -6.66
C TYR A 280 15.52 -5.53 -5.60
N TYR A 281 16.19 -6.68 -5.71
CA TYR A 281 17.26 -7.07 -4.79
C TYR A 281 18.42 -6.06 -4.82
N ALA A 282 18.94 -5.73 -6.01
CA ALA A 282 20.07 -4.82 -6.15
C ALA A 282 19.74 -3.42 -5.62
N PHE A 283 18.57 -2.88 -5.95
CA PHE A 283 18.22 -1.52 -5.58
C PHE A 283 17.73 -1.40 -4.13
N ILE A 284 16.77 -2.24 -3.71
CA ILE A 284 16.14 -2.13 -2.38
C ILE A 284 16.93 -2.89 -1.34
N VAL A 285 17.15 -4.20 -1.54
CA VAL A 285 17.72 -5.07 -0.51
C VAL A 285 19.20 -4.77 -0.28
N TYR A 286 19.98 -4.58 -1.34
CA TYR A 286 21.39 -4.26 -1.24
C TYR A 286 21.64 -2.75 -1.11
N GLY A 287 21.12 -1.95 -2.05
CA GLY A 287 21.40 -0.51 -2.13
C GLY A 287 20.77 0.34 -1.03
N ARG A 288 19.63 -0.09 -0.46
CA ARG A 288 18.91 0.67 0.59
C ARG A 288 18.85 -0.07 1.93
N ARG A 289 19.70 -1.10 2.12
CA ARG A 289 19.72 -1.96 3.31
C ARG A 289 19.73 -1.18 4.63
N GLU A 290 20.52 -0.12 4.71
CA GLU A 290 20.70 0.65 5.96
C GLU A 290 19.47 1.48 6.31
N LYS A 291 18.74 1.98 5.30
CA LYS A 291 17.51 2.74 5.50
C LYS A 291 16.35 1.81 5.86
N VAL A 292 16.33 0.61 5.29
CA VAL A 292 15.31 -0.40 5.58
C VAL A 292 15.54 -1.08 6.93
N ALA A 293 16.79 -1.42 7.27
CA ALA A 293 17.14 -2.04 8.56
C ALA A 293 16.88 -1.12 9.76
N ARG A 294 17.02 0.21 9.56
CA ARG A 294 16.68 1.22 10.57
C ARG A 294 15.17 1.49 10.69
N GLY A 295 14.32 0.79 9.92
CA GLY A 295 12.86 0.99 9.95
C GLY A 295 12.38 2.29 9.29
N LEU A 296 13.28 3.12 8.76
CA LEU A 296 12.95 4.43 8.16
C LEU A 296 12.14 4.31 6.87
N ARG A 297 12.18 3.13 6.22
CA ARG A 297 11.51 2.89 4.93
C ARG A 297 10.84 1.53 4.94
N ALA A 298 9.52 1.52 4.79
CA ALA A 298 8.73 0.30 4.65
C ALA A 298 8.74 -0.23 3.20
N THR A 299 8.79 -1.56 3.07
CA THR A 299 8.75 -2.32 1.82
C THR A 299 7.77 -3.48 1.96
N SER A 300 7.36 -4.11 0.86
CA SER A 300 6.47 -5.27 0.91
C SER A 300 7.03 -6.44 1.73
N TYR A 301 8.33 -6.73 1.66
CA TYR A 301 8.89 -7.83 2.45
C TYR A 301 9.02 -7.46 3.92
N THR A 302 9.41 -6.23 4.27
CA THR A 302 9.44 -5.81 5.68
C THR A 302 8.04 -5.78 6.29
N TRP A 303 7.03 -5.37 5.51
CA TRP A 303 5.64 -5.31 5.98
C TRP A 303 5.08 -6.70 6.22
N LEU A 304 5.30 -7.64 5.30
CA LEU A 304 4.80 -9.01 5.45
C LEU A 304 5.59 -9.81 6.50
N LEU A 305 6.90 -9.59 6.62
CA LEU A 305 7.70 -10.25 7.66
C LEU A 305 7.46 -9.66 9.05
N ALA A 306 6.98 -8.41 9.14
CA ALA A 306 6.52 -7.84 10.42
C ALA A 306 5.18 -8.44 10.87
N ASP A 307 4.46 -9.16 10.00
CA ASP A 307 3.24 -9.86 10.37
C ASP A 307 3.50 -11.21 11.04
N LYS A 308 3.69 -11.16 12.36
CA LYS A 308 3.99 -12.34 13.20
C LYS A 308 2.89 -13.40 13.17
N ASP A 309 1.62 -13.00 13.01
CA ASP A 309 0.48 -13.92 12.94
C ASP A 309 0.17 -14.37 11.51
N GLY A 310 0.92 -13.85 10.54
CA GLY A 310 0.73 -14.08 9.12
C GLY A 310 1.09 -15.50 8.68
N PHE A 311 0.50 -15.95 7.57
CA PHE A 311 0.80 -17.25 6.97
C PHE A 311 2.29 -17.44 6.69
N VAL A 312 2.98 -16.38 6.23
CA VAL A 312 4.41 -16.40 5.91
C VAL A 312 5.26 -16.56 7.16
N ALA A 313 4.94 -15.88 8.27
CA ALA A 313 5.65 -16.01 9.52
C ALA A 313 5.56 -17.44 10.08
N ARG A 314 4.35 -18.04 10.06
CA ARG A 314 4.16 -19.46 10.46
C ARG A 314 4.97 -20.44 9.62
N LEU A 315 5.13 -20.19 8.31
CA LEU A 315 5.98 -21.03 7.46
C LEU A 315 7.46 -20.87 7.79
N ILE A 316 7.93 -19.64 7.99
CA ILE A 316 9.31 -19.34 8.35
C ILE A 316 9.70 -20.08 9.65
N GLU A 317 8.86 -19.98 10.68
CA GLU A 317 9.05 -20.65 11.96
C GLU A 317 9.03 -22.18 11.79
N LYS A 318 8.02 -22.71 11.09
CA LYS A 318 7.87 -24.17 10.87
C LYS A 318 9.08 -24.80 10.17
N PHE A 319 9.70 -24.09 9.24
CA PHE A 319 10.89 -24.58 8.52
C PHE A 319 12.21 -24.24 9.21
N GLY A 320 12.18 -23.67 10.41
CA GLY A 320 13.38 -23.37 11.20
C GLY A 320 14.21 -22.20 10.67
N PHE A 321 13.63 -21.37 9.80
CA PHE A 321 14.29 -20.18 9.27
C PHE A 321 14.04 -18.97 10.17
N GLY A 322 14.13 -19.13 11.49
CA GLY A 322 13.99 -18.05 12.50
C GLY A 322 12.59 -17.87 13.09
N SER A 323 12.54 -17.27 14.28
CA SER A 323 11.33 -16.92 15.03
C SER A 323 10.74 -15.58 14.56
N PRO A 324 9.42 -15.32 14.66
CA PRO A 324 8.83 -13.99 14.41
C PRO A 324 9.45 -12.85 15.23
N ASP A 325 10.11 -13.17 16.34
CA ASP A 325 10.80 -12.21 17.23
C ASP A 325 12.24 -11.92 16.82
N ASP A 326 12.84 -12.77 15.98
CA ASP A 326 14.15 -12.47 15.41
C ASP A 326 14.01 -11.30 14.42
N GLY A 327 14.92 -10.34 14.47
CA GLY A 327 14.95 -9.24 13.50
C GLY A 327 15.01 -9.70 12.02
N ILE A 328 15.04 -8.73 11.11
CA ILE A 328 15.10 -9.04 9.66
C ILE A 328 16.51 -9.52 9.30
N ASN A 329 16.66 -10.82 9.11
CA ASN A 329 17.90 -11.46 8.70
C ASN A 329 17.85 -11.92 7.23
N LEU A 330 19.02 -12.08 6.60
CA LEU A 330 19.13 -12.44 5.19
C LEU A 330 18.41 -13.75 4.84
N TYR A 331 18.44 -14.76 5.74
CA TYR A 331 17.74 -16.03 5.51
C TYR A 331 16.22 -15.85 5.38
N LYS A 332 15.58 -14.96 6.17
CA LYS A 332 14.14 -14.69 6.08
C LYS A 332 13.79 -14.03 4.76
N VAL A 333 14.62 -13.09 4.33
CA VAL A 333 14.44 -12.37 3.06
C VAL A 333 14.57 -13.32 1.87
N VAL A 334 15.57 -14.21 1.89
CA VAL A 334 15.76 -15.22 0.83
C VAL A 334 14.61 -16.23 0.81
N PHE A 335 14.18 -16.73 1.98
CA PHE A 335 13.04 -17.64 2.07
C PHE A 335 11.73 -16.96 1.62
N TYR A 336 11.52 -15.69 1.96
CA TYR A 336 10.41 -14.91 1.45
C TYR A 336 10.43 -14.83 -0.09
N PHE A 337 11.59 -14.55 -0.71
CA PHE A 337 11.69 -14.55 -2.17
C PHE A 337 11.45 -15.92 -2.79
N PHE A 338 11.87 -17.00 -2.12
CA PHE A 338 11.56 -18.36 -2.55
C PHE A 338 10.04 -18.64 -2.50
N LEU A 339 9.37 -18.29 -1.41
CA LEU A 339 7.91 -18.41 -1.29
C LEU A 339 7.18 -17.55 -2.34
N GLN A 340 7.65 -16.33 -2.56
CA GLN A 340 7.09 -15.42 -3.56
C GLN A 340 7.26 -15.97 -4.98
N PHE A 341 8.41 -16.57 -5.29
CA PHE A 341 8.65 -17.25 -6.56
C PHE A 341 7.74 -18.47 -6.74
N GLY A 342 7.60 -19.30 -5.70
CA GLY A 342 6.67 -20.43 -5.71
C GLY A 342 5.21 -20.00 -5.92
N TYR A 343 4.78 -18.95 -5.23
CA TYR A 343 3.47 -18.31 -5.43
C TYR A 343 3.28 -17.84 -6.88
N MET A 344 4.29 -17.18 -7.46
CA MET A 344 4.24 -16.76 -8.86
C MET A 344 4.06 -17.96 -9.80
N LEU A 345 4.85 -19.03 -9.61
CA LEU A 345 4.72 -20.23 -10.45
C LEU A 345 3.34 -20.88 -10.35
N ILE A 346 2.81 -21.04 -9.14
CA ILE A 346 1.49 -21.67 -8.93
C ILE A 346 0.40 -20.81 -9.56
N SER A 347 0.46 -19.50 -9.38
CA SER A 347 -0.57 -18.58 -9.87
C SER A 347 -0.62 -18.45 -11.40
N ILE A 348 0.47 -18.75 -12.13
CA ILE A 348 0.47 -18.71 -13.60
C ILE A 348 -0.04 -20.01 -14.26
N LEU A 349 -0.11 -21.12 -13.54
CA LEU A 349 -0.55 -22.41 -14.10
C LEU A 349 -2.01 -22.33 -14.63
N PRO A 350 -3.00 -21.84 -13.86
CA PRO A 350 -4.37 -21.70 -14.35
C PRO A 350 -4.46 -20.80 -15.60
N VAL A 351 -3.56 -19.80 -15.71
CA VAL A 351 -3.53 -18.89 -16.86
C VAL A 351 -3.15 -19.64 -18.13
N CYS A 352 -2.10 -20.47 -18.06
CA CYS A 352 -1.58 -21.20 -19.21
C CYS A 352 -2.53 -22.33 -19.65
N PHE A 353 -3.17 -23.03 -18.70
CA PHE A 353 -4.02 -24.18 -19.02
C PHE A 353 -5.47 -23.80 -19.34
N TRP A 354 -6.03 -22.79 -18.67
CA TRP A 354 -7.47 -22.51 -18.74
C TRP A 354 -7.79 -21.09 -19.19
N TYR A 355 -7.27 -20.06 -18.51
CA TYR A 355 -7.76 -18.68 -18.71
C TYR A 355 -7.50 -18.13 -20.11
N TYR A 356 -6.35 -18.46 -20.71
CA TYR A 356 -6.05 -18.00 -22.07
C TYR A 356 -6.87 -18.73 -23.15
N ARG A 357 -7.32 -19.96 -22.86
CA ARG A 357 -8.04 -20.81 -23.83
C ARG A 357 -9.54 -20.58 -23.81
N ASN A 358 -10.10 -20.18 -22.68
CA ASN A 358 -11.54 -20.08 -22.50
C ASN A 358 -11.94 -18.74 -21.87
N MET A 359 -12.68 -17.94 -22.64
CA MET A 359 -13.20 -16.62 -22.23
C MET A 359 -14.03 -16.70 -20.95
N TYR A 360 -14.90 -17.70 -20.82
CA TYR A 360 -15.83 -17.81 -19.70
C TYR A 360 -15.10 -18.13 -18.41
N ILE A 361 -14.13 -19.05 -18.44
CA ILE A 361 -13.33 -19.39 -17.25
C ILE A 361 -12.53 -18.16 -16.79
N ASN A 362 -11.91 -17.44 -17.72
CA ASN A 362 -11.19 -16.21 -17.38
C ASN A 362 -12.14 -15.12 -16.85
N GLY A 363 -13.29 -14.92 -17.50
CA GLY A 363 -14.29 -13.95 -17.06
C GLY A 363 -14.82 -14.25 -15.67
N ILE A 364 -15.16 -15.52 -15.38
CA ILE A 364 -15.57 -15.96 -14.04
C ILE A 364 -14.47 -15.68 -13.02
N PHE A 365 -13.22 -16.01 -13.34
CA PHE A 365 -12.08 -15.74 -12.47
C PHE A 365 -11.95 -14.24 -12.13
N LEU A 366 -11.97 -13.36 -13.14
CA LEU A 366 -11.88 -11.91 -12.91
C LEU A 366 -13.06 -11.37 -12.11
N CYS A 367 -14.28 -11.86 -12.37
CA CYS A 367 -15.46 -11.52 -11.58
C CYS A 367 -15.33 -12.00 -10.12
N SER A 368 -14.82 -13.20 -9.88
CA SER A 368 -14.59 -13.73 -8.53
C SER A 368 -13.56 -12.93 -7.76
N ILE A 369 -12.43 -12.59 -8.38
CA ILE A 369 -11.39 -11.75 -7.76
C ILE A 369 -11.94 -10.34 -7.45
N PHE A 370 -12.71 -9.75 -8.36
CA PHE A 370 -13.38 -8.47 -8.10
C PHE A 370 -14.37 -8.58 -6.94
N ALA A 371 -15.18 -9.64 -6.89
CA ALA A 371 -16.13 -9.88 -5.79
C ALA A 371 -15.44 -10.01 -4.43
N VAL A 372 -14.26 -10.64 -4.36
CA VAL A 372 -13.44 -10.66 -3.14
C VAL A 372 -13.05 -9.25 -2.71
N SER A 373 -12.64 -8.39 -3.65
CA SER A 373 -12.30 -7.00 -3.32
C SER A 373 -13.50 -6.19 -2.80
N VAL A 374 -14.70 -6.45 -3.34
CA VAL A 374 -15.96 -5.86 -2.89
C VAL A 374 -16.29 -6.34 -1.48
N TYR A 375 -16.18 -7.64 -1.22
CA TYR A 375 -16.42 -8.22 0.10
C TYR A 375 -15.45 -7.64 1.15
N ASN A 376 -14.16 -7.58 0.84
CA ASN A 376 -13.17 -6.95 1.72
C ASN A 376 -13.49 -5.47 1.98
N GLY A 377 -13.93 -4.74 0.95
CA GLY A 377 -14.40 -3.37 1.08
C GLY A 377 -15.64 -3.25 1.97
N ALA A 378 -16.61 -4.14 1.83
CA ALA A 378 -17.80 -4.20 2.67
C ALA A 378 -17.45 -4.46 4.14
N SER A 379 -16.57 -5.43 4.42
CA SER A 379 -16.05 -5.66 5.78
C SER A 379 -15.38 -4.41 6.34
N PHE A 380 -14.56 -3.72 5.55
CA PHE A 380 -13.96 -2.44 5.98
C PHE A 380 -15.03 -1.40 6.34
N TYR A 381 -16.04 -1.21 5.48
CA TYR A 381 -17.12 -0.25 5.75
C TYR A 381 -18.00 -0.65 6.94
N ILE A 382 -18.23 -1.94 7.19
CA ILE A 382 -19.07 -2.38 8.29
C ILE A 382 -18.27 -2.34 9.60
N ASP A 383 -17.11 -2.98 9.64
CA ASP A 383 -16.36 -3.17 10.89
C ASP A 383 -15.78 -1.86 11.42
N VAL A 384 -15.21 -1.02 10.54
CA VAL A 384 -14.59 0.24 10.97
C VAL A 384 -15.65 1.23 11.44
N PHE A 385 -16.77 1.36 10.72
CA PHE A 385 -17.83 2.29 11.13
C PHE A 385 -18.57 1.79 12.37
N SER A 386 -18.78 0.48 12.51
CA SER A 386 -19.40 -0.11 13.71
C SER A 386 -18.53 0.11 14.94
N ARG A 387 -17.22 -0.17 14.86
CA ARG A 387 -16.29 0.06 15.97
C ARG A 387 -16.20 1.54 16.36
N ARG A 388 -16.17 2.46 15.39
CA ARG A 388 -16.17 3.90 15.67
C ARG A 388 -17.46 4.35 16.32
N TYR A 389 -18.60 3.82 15.88
CA TYR A 389 -19.90 4.11 16.49
C TYR A 389 -19.97 3.60 17.92
N LEU A 390 -19.60 2.34 18.16
CA LEU A 390 -19.55 1.75 19.52
C LEU A 390 -18.63 2.54 20.44
N LYS A 391 -17.42 2.88 19.99
CA LYS A 391 -16.49 3.70 20.77
C LYS A 391 -17.05 5.10 21.08
N SER A 392 -17.83 5.68 20.17
CA SER A 392 -18.48 6.97 20.41
C SER A 392 -19.60 6.85 21.44
N LEU A 393 -20.32 5.72 21.48
CA LEU A 393 -21.33 5.42 22.50
C LEU A 393 -20.70 5.18 23.87
N GLU A 394 -19.60 4.43 23.94
CA GLU A 394 -18.83 4.21 25.18
C GLU A 394 -18.39 5.55 25.78
N LEU A 395 -17.82 6.45 24.96
CA LEU A 395 -17.42 7.78 25.42
C LEU A 395 -18.59 8.64 25.92
N LEU A 396 -19.78 8.50 25.33
CA LEU A 396 -20.98 9.20 25.80
C LEU A 396 -21.48 8.62 27.13
N HIS A 397 -21.49 7.29 27.26
CA HIS A 397 -21.85 6.62 28.50
C HIS A 397 -20.90 6.98 29.64
N ASP A 398 -19.58 7.00 29.38
CA ASP A 398 -18.58 7.42 30.37
C ASP A 398 -18.76 8.88 30.77
N CYS A 399 -19.12 9.78 29.84
CA CYS A 399 -19.44 11.17 30.18
C CYS A 399 -20.70 11.27 31.06
N ASP A 400 -21.76 10.54 30.74
CA ASP A 400 -23.00 10.55 31.52
C ASP A 400 -22.79 9.95 32.93
N GLU A 401 -22.03 8.85 33.08
CA GLU A 401 -21.70 8.27 34.39
C GLU A 401 -20.83 9.21 35.25
N ASN A 402 -19.87 9.91 34.64
CA ASN A 402 -19.06 10.89 35.34
C ASN A 402 -19.88 12.13 35.76
N GLU A 403 -20.81 12.60 34.93
CA GLU A 403 -21.74 13.67 35.33
C GLU A 403 -22.68 13.26 36.48
N VAL A 404 -23.12 11.99 36.52
CA VAL A 404 -23.94 11.45 37.62
C VAL A 404 -23.14 11.32 38.93
N ASN A 405 -21.88 10.87 38.85
CA ASN A 405 -21.01 10.75 40.02
C ASN A 405 -20.55 12.11 40.56
N ASP A 406 -20.26 13.08 39.69
CA ASP A 406 -19.91 14.45 40.09
C ASP A 406 -21.14 15.27 40.54
N GLY A 407 -22.35 14.85 40.15
CA GLY A 407 -23.63 15.41 40.59
C GLY A 407 -23.89 15.28 42.10
N ALA A 408 -23.12 14.48 42.83
CA ALA A 408 -23.15 14.44 44.29
C ALA A 408 -22.40 15.62 44.97
N THR A 409 -21.66 16.44 44.21
CA THR A 409 -20.86 17.55 44.76
C THR A 409 -21.11 18.86 44.00
N ARG A 410 -22.26 19.50 44.29
CA ARG A 410 -22.63 20.93 44.06
C ARG A 410 -22.25 21.63 42.73
N HIS A 411 -23.30 22.20 42.12
CA HIS A 411 -23.33 23.38 41.24
C HIS A 411 -22.03 24.20 41.13
N SER A 412 -21.36 24.12 39.97
CA SER A 412 -21.21 25.26 39.05
C SER A 412 -20.26 24.94 37.89
N ILE A 413 -20.69 25.33 36.68
CA ILE A 413 -19.87 25.82 35.55
C ILE A 413 -19.07 24.76 34.77
N THR A 414 -19.69 24.39 33.63
CA THR A 414 -19.04 24.36 32.30
C THR A 414 -17.90 23.37 32.10
N CYS A 415 -18.22 22.09 31.86
CA CYS A 415 -17.34 21.24 31.07
C CYS A 415 -18.11 20.10 30.38
N CYS A 416 -18.84 20.44 29.31
CA CYS A 416 -19.06 19.47 28.26
C CYS A 416 -18.59 20.09 26.94
N PRO A 417 -17.33 19.83 26.50
CA PRO A 417 -16.88 20.21 25.16
C PRO A 417 -17.68 19.48 24.06
N LEU A 418 -18.48 18.47 24.43
CA LEU A 418 -19.11 17.54 23.48
C LEU A 418 -20.53 17.93 23.05
N ARG A 419 -21.18 18.94 23.64
CA ARG A 419 -22.42 19.47 23.04
C ARG A 419 -22.15 20.24 21.74
N LYS A 420 -20.92 20.73 21.54
CA LYS A 420 -20.43 21.10 20.20
C LYS A 420 -20.05 19.86 19.38
N ALA A 421 -19.62 18.77 20.01
CA ALA A 421 -19.24 17.51 19.36
C ALA A 421 -20.36 16.65 18.77
N SER A 422 -21.63 16.88 19.07
CA SER A 422 -22.70 16.25 18.26
C SER A 422 -22.76 16.84 16.83
N GLN A 423 -22.18 18.04 16.61
CA GLN A 423 -21.89 18.56 15.27
C GLN A 423 -20.48 18.17 14.77
N THR A 424 -19.58 17.76 15.68
CA THR A 424 -18.16 17.41 15.42
C THR A 424 -17.91 15.89 15.37
N SER A 425 -18.90 15.02 15.59
CA SER A 425 -18.77 13.54 15.49
C SER A 425 -18.52 13.07 14.05
N ALA A 426 -18.61 14.00 13.08
CA ALA A 426 -18.12 13.83 11.72
C ALA A 426 -16.62 14.16 11.51
N ASN A 427 -15.86 14.52 12.57
CA ASN A 427 -14.57 15.21 12.45
C ASN A 427 -13.37 14.50 13.12
N CYS A 428 -13.43 13.20 13.40
CA CYS A 428 -12.25 12.44 13.84
C CYS A 428 -11.88 11.38 12.80
N SER A 429 -11.28 11.82 11.68
CA SER A 429 -10.99 10.98 10.51
C SER A 429 -9.50 10.72 10.25
N VAL A 430 -8.56 11.07 11.15
CA VAL A 430 -7.15 11.16 10.73
C VAL A 430 -6.13 10.29 11.48
N ASN A 431 -6.34 9.82 12.73
CA ASN A 431 -5.21 9.23 13.49
C ASN A 431 -5.30 7.72 13.80
N ALA A 432 -5.96 6.90 12.98
CA ALA A 432 -6.03 5.45 13.23
C ALA A 432 -5.66 4.56 12.03
N ASP A 433 -4.90 5.07 11.05
CA ASP A 433 -4.52 4.31 9.86
C ASP A 433 -3.28 3.39 10.05
N ALA A 434 -2.81 3.17 11.28
CA ALA A 434 -1.60 2.39 11.53
C ALA A 434 -1.73 1.17 12.46
N SER A 435 -2.88 0.93 13.13
CA SER A 435 -2.92 -0.14 14.16
C SER A 435 -4.16 -1.02 14.23
N SER A 436 -5.19 -0.84 13.40
CA SER A 436 -6.44 -1.63 13.54
C SER A 436 -6.60 -2.84 12.62
N ASP A 437 -5.66 -3.12 11.70
CA ASP A 437 -5.83 -4.22 10.73
C ASP A 437 -5.53 -5.64 11.27
N LYS A 438 -5.39 -5.84 12.60
CA LYS A 438 -5.02 -7.16 13.16
C LYS A 438 -5.80 -7.69 14.36
N LYS A 439 -6.92 -7.09 14.76
CA LYS A 439 -7.79 -7.69 15.80
C LYS A 439 -9.18 -8.06 15.28
N SER A 440 -9.22 -9.13 14.49
CA SER A 440 -10.32 -10.11 14.53
C SER A 440 -9.82 -11.43 13.93
N SER A 441 -9.21 -12.24 14.79
CA SER A 441 -9.31 -13.70 14.71
C SER A 441 -10.45 -14.12 15.63
#